data_AF-A0A7C4M9Y4-F1
#
_entry.id   AF-A0A7C4M9Y4-F1
#
_cell.length_a   1.000
_cell.length_b   1.000
_cell.length_c   1.000
_cell.angle_alpha   90.00
_cell.angle_beta   90.00
_cell.angle_gamma   90.00
#
_symmetry.space_group_name_H-M   'P 1'
#
loop_
_entity.id
_entity.type
_entity.pdbx_description
1 polymer ?
#
loop_
_entity_poly.entity_id
_entity_poly.type
_entity_poly.pdbx_seq_one_letter_code
_entity_poly.pdbx_strand_id
1 'polypeptide(L)'
;MLISNKELYERAVKVIPAGVTRPFRFFEPYPFYARKAYGCRLVDVEGNEYADYWMGHGALVLGHMPKCVVDAVREQLDLGFHFGVCNEWEVKLAEEVCKLVPSVEMIRFNNSGTEANMHAIRLARAYTKRMKVGKFAGHFHGVLEPLYVAVNWPWSEPESAGMDPQCLKNTVILPFNDLDTCSKIIKKEELACVFFEPVQGAACVPAEKEFIKGLREVCDQTGTLLIADEVITGFRLAPGGGQEILGIKPDLTTFGKAIGGGEFPVGAVGGRRDIMELMDHIKHPRRSENVAQGGTYSGNPLVMRAGYEAMQEYKKRDVYNNINKLGKRLKTGFKEIMERSDTEGYVAGLGSMVKIHFLKERTKNNDLQTLLSKAHKEREIKYFHHLLSN
;
A
#
# COMPACT_ATOMS: atom_id res chain seq x y z
N MET A 1 -0.50 23.02 31.96
CA MET A 1 -1.33 21.80 32.00
C MET A 1 -1.13 21.06 30.70
N LEU A 2 -0.86 19.75 30.76
CA LEU A 2 -0.87 18.91 29.56
C LEU A 2 -2.32 18.77 29.11
N ILE A 3 -2.60 19.04 27.83
CA ILE A 3 -3.93 18.89 27.24
C ILE A 3 -4.30 17.40 27.15
N SER A 4 -5.53 17.05 27.51
CA SER A 4 -6.03 15.67 27.45
C SER A 4 -6.40 15.24 26.01
N ASN A 5 -6.51 13.93 25.80
CA ASN A 5 -6.99 13.35 24.54
C ASN A 5 -8.40 13.87 24.21
N LYS A 6 -9.27 13.92 25.22
CA LYS A 6 -10.65 14.41 25.10
C LYS A 6 -10.71 15.89 24.71
N GLU A 7 -9.94 16.76 25.37
CA GLU A 7 -9.90 18.19 25.04
C GLU A 7 -9.37 18.44 23.62
N LEU A 8 -8.38 17.67 23.15
CA LEU A 8 -7.92 17.74 21.76
C LEU A 8 -9.01 17.34 20.77
N TYR A 9 -9.75 16.27 21.06
CA TYR A 9 -10.86 15.84 20.22
C TYR A 9 -11.97 16.89 20.14
N GLU A 10 -12.39 17.46 21.28
CA GLU A 10 -13.40 18.52 21.36
C GLU A 10 -12.99 19.79 20.59
N ARG A 11 -11.70 20.08 20.48
CA ARG A 11 -11.17 21.14 19.62
C ARG A 11 -11.16 20.71 18.15
N ALA A 12 -10.73 19.48 17.87
CA ALA A 12 -10.61 18.97 16.51
C ALA A 12 -11.96 18.91 15.79
N VAL A 13 -13.03 18.43 16.44
CA VAL A 13 -14.38 18.34 15.83
C VAL A 13 -14.94 19.67 15.35
N LYS A 14 -14.46 20.80 15.91
CA LYS A 14 -14.88 22.15 15.50
C LYS A 14 -14.29 22.58 14.15
N VAL A 15 -13.16 22.00 13.74
CA VAL A 15 -12.36 22.47 12.60
C VAL A 15 -11.92 21.37 11.64
N ILE A 16 -12.09 20.10 12.00
CA ILE A 16 -11.80 18.92 11.18
C ILE A 16 -13.06 18.05 11.16
N PRO A 17 -13.55 17.60 9.98
CA PRO A 17 -14.68 16.69 9.91
C PRO A 17 -14.47 15.44 10.78
N ALA A 18 -15.42 15.16 11.69
CA ALA A 18 -15.34 14.11 12.69
C ALA A 18 -14.07 14.14 13.59
N GLY A 19 -13.38 15.29 13.66
CA GLY A 19 -12.15 15.46 14.44
C GLY A 19 -10.92 14.71 13.91
N VAL A 20 -10.98 14.13 12.69
CA VAL A 20 -9.89 13.31 12.12
C VAL A 20 -9.61 13.60 10.65
N THR A 21 -8.34 13.59 10.26
CA THR A 21 -7.90 13.72 8.84
C THR A 21 -8.07 12.44 8.02
N ARG A 22 -8.32 11.30 8.67
CA ARG A 22 -8.57 10.01 8.00
C ARG A 22 -9.61 9.23 8.80
N PRO A 23 -10.69 8.71 8.18
CA PRO A 23 -11.76 8.04 8.91
C PRO A 23 -11.30 6.92 9.85
N PHE A 24 -10.35 6.08 9.41
CA PHE A 24 -9.80 4.98 10.21
C PHE A 24 -9.01 5.41 11.46
N ARG A 25 -8.75 6.71 11.66
CA ARG A 25 -8.17 7.21 12.90
C ARG A 25 -9.20 7.39 14.00
N PHE A 26 -10.49 7.41 13.65
CA PHE A 26 -11.57 7.51 14.62
C PHE A 26 -11.95 6.12 15.16
N PHE A 27 -12.19 6.08 16.46
CA PHE A 27 -12.84 4.97 17.16
C PHE A 27 -13.56 5.55 18.39
N GLU A 28 -14.60 4.85 18.84
CA GLU A 28 -15.39 5.32 19.98
C GLU A 28 -14.62 5.23 21.30
N PRO A 29 -14.89 6.13 22.26
CA PRO A 29 -15.71 7.34 22.11
C PRO A 29 -14.99 8.49 21.39
N TYR A 30 -13.65 8.48 21.39
CA TYR A 30 -12.78 9.44 20.71
C TYR A 30 -11.38 8.83 20.54
N PRO A 31 -10.58 9.27 19.56
CA PRO A 31 -9.22 8.78 19.37
C PRO A 31 -8.26 9.29 20.44
N PHE A 32 -7.16 8.56 20.65
CA PHE A 32 -5.98 9.11 21.34
C PHE A 32 -5.12 9.92 20.35
N TYR A 33 -4.38 10.89 20.87
CA TYR A 33 -3.48 11.76 20.13
C TYR A 33 -2.04 11.40 20.47
N ALA A 34 -1.32 10.84 19.50
CA ALA A 34 0.09 10.51 19.66
C ALA A 34 0.94 11.78 19.84
N ARG A 35 1.83 11.77 20.84
CA ARG A 35 2.80 12.83 21.13
C ARG A 35 4.22 12.45 20.68
N LYS A 36 4.58 11.17 20.83
CA LYS A 36 5.92 10.65 20.54
C LYS A 36 5.82 9.22 20.04
N ALA A 37 6.77 8.81 19.20
CA ALA A 37 6.96 7.42 18.80
C ALA A 37 8.45 7.07 18.75
N TYR A 38 8.79 5.80 19.00
CA TYR A 38 10.15 5.28 18.92
C TYR A 38 10.16 3.75 18.85
N GLY A 39 10.98 3.16 17.98
CA GLY A 39 11.02 1.70 17.81
C GLY A 39 9.64 1.14 17.45
N CYS A 40 9.06 0.31 18.32
CA CYS A 40 7.70 -0.23 18.16
C CYS A 40 6.68 0.39 19.14
N ARG A 41 6.94 1.60 19.64
CA ARG A 41 6.13 2.26 20.66
C ARG A 41 5.53 3.57 20.19
N LEU A 42 4.29 3.81 20.62
CA LEU A 42 3.61 5.09 20.55
C LEU A 42 3.31 5.58 21.97
N VAL A 43 3.47 6.87 22.22
CA VAL A 43 3.10 7.52 23.47
C VAL A 43 2.13 8.65 23.16
N ASP A 44 0.96 8.64 23.80
CA ASP A 44 -0.05 9.69 23.61
C ASP A 44 0.25 10.98 24.42
N VAL A 45 -0.64 11.96 24.34
CA VAL A 45 -0.50 13.24 25.06
C VAL A 45 -0.69 13.13 26.58
N GLU A 46 -1.33 12.06 27.05
CA GLU A 46 -1.56 11.75 28.47
C GLU A 46 -0.44 10.89 29.07
N GLY A 47 0.45 10.36 28.24
CA GLY A 47 1.61 9.56 28.63
C GLY A 47 1.38 8.05 28.58
N ASN A 48 0.24 7.59 28.04
CA ASN A 48 -0.01 6.17 27.84
C ASN A 48 0.91 5.64 26.72
N GLU A 49 1.57 4.51 26.97
CA GLU A 49 2.45 3.86 26.00
C GLU A 49 1.78 2.63 25.39
N TYR A 50 1.85 2.51 24.06
CA TYR A 50 1.24 1.44 23.27
C TYR A 50 2.31 0.67 22.49
N ALA A 51 2.14 -0.66 22.41
CA ALA A 51 2.80 -1.46 21.39
C ALA A 51 2.17 -1.17 20.03
N ASP A 52 2.90 -0.55 19.12
CA ASP A 52 2.40 -0.22 17.79
C ASP A 52 2.54 -1.42 16.84
N TYR A 53 1.42 -2.04 16.50
CA TYR A 53 1.30 -3.04 15.43
C TYR A 53 0.72 -2.46 14.13
N TRP A 54 0.30 -1.19 14.15
CA TRP A 54 -0.19 -0.46 12.98
C TRP A 54 0.95 0.06 12.12
N MET A 55 2.06 0.46 12.75
CA MET A 55 3.34 0.79 12.12
C MET A 55 3.19 1.70 10.90
N GLY A 56 2.49 2.82 11.09
CA GLY A 56 2.27 3.82 10.05
C GLY A 56 1.48 3.29 8.85
N HIS A 57 0.49 2.41 9.06
CA HIS A 57 -0.25 1.73 8.00
C HIS A 57 0.65 0.79 7.17
N GLY A 58 1.62 0.16 7.82
CA GLY A 58 2.63 -0.70 7.19
C GLY A 58 3.82 0.05 6.58
N ALA A 59 3.92 1.38 6.70
CA ALA A 59 5.05 2.13 6.15
C ALA A 59 6.36 1.94 6.93
N LEU A 60 6.25 1.78 8.25
CA LEU A 60 7.39 1.77 9.15
C LEU A 60 7.98 0.36 9.26
N VAL A 61 8.68 -0.10 8.21
CA VAL A 61 9.34 -1.41 8.19
C VAL A 61 10.47 -1.49 9.24
N LEU A 62 11.17 -0.39 9.47
CA LEU A 62 12.32 -0.31 10.39
C LEU A 62 11.95 0.14 11.82
N GLY A 63 10.67 0.33 12.13
CA GLY A 63 10.26 1.00 13.36
C GLY A 63 10.05 2.50 13.18
N HIS A 64 9.58 3.16 14.24
CA HIS A 64 9.56 4.61 14.38
C HIS A 64 10.95 5.16 14.64
N MET A 65 11.28 6.27 13.99
CA MET A 65 12.52 7.03 14.16
C MET A 65 13.79 6.15 14.02
N PRO A 66 13.91 5.34 12.96
CA PRO A 66 15.07 4.47 12.80
C PRO A 66 16.34 5.31 12.62
N LYS A 67 17.42 4.91 13.29
CA LYS A 67 18.66 5.71 13.39
C LYS A 67 19.19 6.16 12.02
N CYS A 68 19.23 5.26 11.03
CA CYS A 68 19.70 5.57 9.68
C CYS A 68 18.92 6.72 9.03
N VAL A 69 17.59 6.72 9.15
CA VAL A 69 16.73 7.78 8.59
C VAL A 69 16.88 9.07 9.40
N VAL A 70 16.92 8.99 10.74
CA VAL A 70 17.05 10.17 11.61
C VAL A 70 18.37 10.91 11.35
N ASP A 71 19.48 10.18 11.23
CA ASP A 71 20.78 10.78 10.94
C ASP A 71 20.80 11.41 9.55
N ALA A 72 20.26 10.72 8.55
CA ALA A 72 20.11 11.24 7.19
C ALA A 72 19.32 12.55 7.13
N VAL A 73 18.22 12.60 7.88
CA VAL A 73 17.37 13.79 8.01
C VAL A 73 18.15 14.92 8.65
N ARG A 74 18.84 14.67 9.77
CA ARG A 74 19.65 15.68 10.48
C ARG A 74 20.70 16.29 9.57
N GLU A 75 21.45 15.46 8.86
CA GLU A 75 22.46 15.93 7.91
C GLU A 75 21.84 16.70 6.73
N GLN A 76 20.63 16.34 6.30
CA GLN A 76 19.92 17.09 5.26
C GLN A 76 19.38 18.43 5.78
N LEU A 77 19.12 18.59 7.09
CA LEU A 77 18.65 19.86 7.66
C LEU A 77 19.63 21.00 7.37
N ASP A 78 20.93 20.72 7.41
CA ASP A 78 21.98 21.72 7.17
C ASP A 78 22.10 22.11 5.68
N LEU A 79 21.53 21.32 4.77
CA LEU A 79 21.58 21.52 3.32
C LEU A 79 20.27 22.09 2.75
N GLY A 80 19.14 21.89 3.43
CA GLY A 80 17.79 22.29 3.01
C GLY A 80 16.94 21.16 2.42
N PHE A 81 15.61 21.35 2.42
CA PHE A 81 14.63 20.28 2.11
C PHE A 81 13.97 20.36 0.74
N HIS A 82 13.99 21.53 0.10
CA HIS A 82 13.33 21.71 -1.18
C HIS A 82 14.06 22.76 -2.00
N PHE A 83 14.67 22.32 -3.11
CA PHE A 83 15.50 23.18 -3.95
C PHE A 83 14.78 23.70 -5.19
N GLY A 84 13.63 23.12 -5.56
CA GLY A 84 12.94 23.42 -6.83
C GLY A 84 13.73 23.02 -8.09
N VAL A 85 14.84 22.29 -7.93
CA VAL A 85 15.74 21.78 -8.98
C VAL A 85 16.18 20.36 -8.65
N CYS A 86 16.87 19.71 -9.59
CA CYS A 86 17.42 18.37 -9.43
C CYS A 86 18.40 18.26 -8.25
N ASN A 87 18.51 17.06 -7.69
CA ASN A 87 19.41 16.77 -6.58
C ASN A 87 19.98 15.35 -6.66
N GLU A 88 21.15 15.11 -6.06
CA GLU A 88 21.82 13.80 -6.18
C GLU A 88 21.04 12.63 -5.54
N TRP A 89 20.21 12.90 -4.53
CA TRP A 89 19.50 11.86 -3.80
C TRP A 89 18.39 11.21 -4.62
N GLU A 90 17.74 11.98 -5.50
CA GLU A 90 16.74 11.42 -6.42
C GLU A 90 17.37 10.39 -7.39
N VAL A 91 18.61 10.64 -7.82
CA VAL A 91 19.37 9.72 -8.68
C VAL A 91 19.78 8.47 -7.89
N LYS A 92 20.41 8.66 -6.73
CA LYS A 92 20.87 7.56 -5.86
C LYS A 92 19.72 6.62 -5.47
N LEU A 93 18.57 7.18 -5.07
CA LEU A 93 17.40 6.38 -4.73
C LEU A 93 16.84 5.65 -5.95
N ALA A 94 16.72 6.33 -7.10
CA ALA A 94 16.24 5.71 -8.33
C ALA A 94 17.09 4.51 -8.75
N GLU A 95 18.41 4.66 -8.74
CA GLU A 95 19.35 3.58 -9.05
C GLU A 95 19.19 2.38 -8.11
N GLU A 96 19.03 2.64 -6.81
CA GLU A 96 18.89 1.56 -5.82
C GLU A 96 17.57 0.79 -6.02
N VAL A 97 16.47 1.49 -6.34
CA VAL A 97 15.20 0.82 -6.68
C VAL A 97 15.37 -0.07 -7.91
N CYS A 98 15.96 0.44 -8.99
CA CYS A 98 16.14 -0.33 -10.23
C CYS A 98 17.06 -1.55 -10.02
N LYS A 99 18.04 -1.45 -9.12
CA LYS A 99 18.90 -2.59 -8.73
C LYS A 99 18.15 -3.65 -7.93
N LEU A 100 17.32 -3.23 -6.97
CA LEU A 100 16.61 -4.13 -6.06
C LEU A 100 15.36 -4.77 -6.68
N VAL A 101 14.70 -4.09 -7.62
CA VAL A 101 13.42 -4.53 -8.22
C VAL A 101 13.60 -4.72 -9.74
N PRO A 102 13.91 -5.95 -10.22
CA PRO A 102 14.31 -6.17 -11.62
C PRO A 102 13.25 -5.89 -12.70
N SER A 103 11.99 -5.64 -12.35
CA SER A 103 10.96 -5.18 -13.30
C SER A 103 10.99 -3.67 -13.54
N VAL A 104 11.70 -2.93 -12.68
CA VAL A 104 11.78 -1.47 -12.71
C VAL A 104 13.08 -1.05 -13.40
N GLU A 105 12.96 -0.74 -14.68
CA GLU A 105 14.09 -0.25 -15.50
C GLU A 105 14.23 1.27 -15.42
N MET A 106 13.12 1.97 -15.18
CA MET A 106 13.01 3.40 -14.96
C MET A 106 11.95 3.70 -13.89
N ILE A 107 12.11 4.80 -13.17
CA ILE A 107 11.21 5.21 -12.09
C ILE A 107 11.02 6.73 -12.08
N ARG A 108 9.86 7.18 -11.60
CA ARG A 108 9.56 8.58 -11.34
C ARG A 108 8.86 8.74 -9.99
N PHE A 109 9.30 9.71 -9.20
CA PHE A 109 8.80 9.94 -7.84
C PHE A 109 7.56 10.85 -7.79
N ASN A 110 6.74 10.60 -6.78
CA ASN A 110 5.47 11.24 -6.45
C ASN A 110 5.40 11.49 -4.93
N ASN A 111 4.33 12.12 -4.46
CA ASN A 111 4.16 12.47 -3.04
C ASN A 111 3.26 11.47 -2.28
N SER A 112 2.61 10.54 -3.00
CA SER A 112 1.80 9.49 -2.39
C SER A 112 1.64 8.28 -3.30
N GLY A 113 1.27 7.12 -2.72
CA GLY A 113 0.87 5.94 -3.49
C GLY A 113 -0.35 6.19 -4.39
N THR A 114 -1.30 7.04 -3.98
CA THR A 114 -2.44 7.44 -4.82
C THR A 114 -1.97 8.16 -6.09
N GLU A 115 -1.00 9.09 -5.97
CA GLU A 115 -0.41 9.75 -7.14
C GLU A 115 0.33 8.76 -8.03
N ALA A 116 1.10 7.83 -7.46
CA ALA A 116 1.78 6.79 -8.22
C ALA A 116 0.79 5.95 -9.05
N ASN A 117 -0.31 5.51 -8.43
CA ASN A 117 -1.38 4.76 -9.10
C ASN A 117 -2.10 5.59 -10.18
N MET A 118 -2.28 6.90 -9.96
CA MET A 118 -2.79 7.82 -10.97
C MET A 118 -1.92 7.85 -12.23
N HIS A 119 -0.61 7.96 -12.05
CA HIS A 119 0.33 7.99 -13.17
C HIS A 119 0.47 6.63 -13.86
N ALA A 120 0.42 5.53 -13.11
CA ALA A 120 0.43 4.18 -13.67
C ALA A 120 -0.78 3.92 -14.60
N ILE A 121 -1.99 4.37 -14.23
CA ILE A 121 -3.16 4.29 -15.13
C ILE A 121 -2.94 5.12 -16.39
N ARG A 122 -2.44 6.35 -16.26
CA ARG A 122 -2.21 7.23 -17.42
C ARG A 122 -1.18 6.62 -18.39
N LEU A 123 -0.09 6.07 -17.86
CA LEU A 123 0.90 5.31 -18.63
C LEU A 123 0.25 4.13 -19.35
N ALA A 124 -0.53 3.31 -18.64
CA ALA A 124 -1.16 2.14 -19.24
C ALA A 124 -2.14 2.50 -20.36
N ARG A 125 -2.97 3.52 -20.17
CA ARG A 125 -3.88 4.02 -21.20
C ARG A 125 -3.11 4.62 -22.38
N ALA A 126 -2.05 5.39 -22.12
CA ALA A 126 -1.23 5.99 -23.18
C ALA A 126 -0.49 4.93 -24.00
N TYR A 127 -0.01 3.86 -23.36
CA TYR A 127 0.70 2.75 -24.00
C TYR A 127 -0.24 1.86 -24.83
N THR A 128 -1.34 1.42 -24.23
CA THR A 128 -2.27 0.46 -24.87
C THR A 128 -3.33 1.10 -25.76
N LYS A 129 -3.55 2.42 -25.64
CA LYS A 129 -4.67 3.17 -26.25
C LYS A 129 -6.07 2.66 -25.83
N ARG A 130 -6.16 1.93 -24.72
CA ARG A 130 -7.41 1.43 -24.14
C ARG A 130 -7.79 2.25 -22.92
N MET A 131 -9.08 2.27 -22.57
CA MET A 131 -9.59 3.10 -21.47
C MET A 131 -9.93 2.33 -20.20
N LYS A 132 -10.36 1.07 -20.34
CA LYS A 132 -10.82 0.25 -19.21
C LYS A 132 -9.67 -0.21 -18.33
N VAL A 133 -9.88 -0.22 -17.02
CA VAL A 133 -8.91 -0.66 -16.01
C VAL A 133 -9.52 -1.81 -15.22
N GLY A 134 -8.79 -2.90 -15.06
CA GLY A 134 -9.13 -4.00 -14.17
C GLY A 134 -8.56 -3.80 -12.77
N LYS A 135 -9.34 -4.11 -11.74
CA LYS A 135 -8.85 -4.27 -10.37
C LYS A 135 -9.57 -5.42 -9.67
N PHE A 136 -9.02 -5.89 -8.56
CA PHE A 136 -9.66 -6.93 -7.77
C PHE A 136 -10.67 -6.36 -6.76
N ALA A 137 -11.78 -7.06 -6.56
CA ALA A 137 -12.72 -6.76 -5.49
C ALA A 137 -12.00 -6.85 -4.12
N GLY A 138 -12.27 -5.92 -3.22
CA GLY A 138 -11.60 -5.81 -1.92
C GLY A 138 -10.24 -5.11 -1.94
N HIS A 139 -9.60 -4.91 -3.10
CA HIS A 139 -8.28 -4.25 -3.17
C HIS A 139 -8.40 -2.72 -3.08
N PHE A 140 -7.44 -2.08 -2.42
CA PHE A 140 -7.36 -0.63 -2.24
C PHE A 140 -6.08 -0.06 -2.84
N HIS A 141 -6.22 0.82 -3.83
CA HIS A 141 -5.10 1.45 -4.53
C HIS A 141 -5.13 2.98 -4.41
N GLY A 142 -5.62 3.50 -3.28
CA GLY A 142 -5.90 4.93 -3.10
C GLY A 142 -7.33 5.31 -3.47
N VAL A 143 -7.62 6.61 -3.38
CA VAL A 143 -8.97 7.18 -3.56
C VAL A 143 -9.18 7.77 -4.97
N LEU A 144 -8.38 7.32 -5.94
CA LEU A 144 -8.53 7.70 -7.34
C LEU A 144 -9.69 6.89 -7.94
N GLU A 145 -10.63 7.57 -8.60
CA GLU A 145 -11.93 7.02 -9.01
C GLU A 145 -11.90 5.62 -9.66
N PRO A 146 -11.08 5.31 -10.70
CA PRO A 146 -11.06 3.98 -11.32
C PRO A 146 -10.54 2.87 -10.40
N LEU A 147 -9.92 3.22 -9.29
CA LEU A 147 -9.35 2.28 -8.35
C LEU A 147 -10.09 2.25 -7.00
N TYR A 148 -10.99 3.22 -6.77
CA TYR A 148 -11.81 3.31 -5.57
C TYR A 148 -13.24 2.83 -5.84
N VAL A 149 -13.34 1.59 -6.35
CA VAL A 149 -14.60 0.87 -6.64
C VAL A 149 -14.49 -0.54 -6.05
N ALA A 150 -15.54 -1.04 -5.40
CA ALA A 150 -15.59 -2.37 -4.79
C ALA A 150 -14.36 -2.67 -3.90
N VAL A 151 -14.01 -1.73 -3.03
CA VAL A 151 -12.95 -1.81 -2.01
C VAL A 151 -13.52 -2.43 -0.72
N ASN A 152 -14.72 -2.00 -0.30
CA ASN A 152 -15.39 -2.46 0.90
C ASN A 152 -16.57 -3.39 0.54
N TRP A 153 -16.89 -4.32 1.44
CA TRP A 153 -18.08 -5.16 1.29
C TRP A 153 -19.31 -4.44 1.88
N PRO A 154 -20.48 -4.47 1.20
CA PRO A 154 -20.78 -5.15 -0.06
C PRO A 154 -20.31 -4.38 -1.30
N TRP A 155 -19.78 -5.10 -2.31
CA TRP A 155 -19.14 -4.49 -3.49
C TRP A 155 -20.07 -3.71 -4.42
N SER A 156 -21.38 -3.89 -4.29
CA SER A 156 -22.39 -3.19 -5.08
C SER A 156 -22.61 -1.74 -4.64
N GLU A 157 -22.16 -1.38 -3.44
CA GLU A 157 -22.28 -0.02 -2.93
C GLU A 157 -21.19 0.89 -3.51
N PRO A 158 -21.53 2.10 -3.97
CA PRO A 158 -20.52 3.09 -4.33
C PRO A 158 -19.62 3.42 -3.12
N GLU A 159 -18.32 3.46 -3.35
CA GLU A 159 -17.34 3.71 -2.29
C GLU A 159 -17.33 5.16 -1.79
N SER A 160 -17.86 6.09 -2.59
CA SER A 160 -17.88 7.50 -2.27
C SER A 160 -19.02 8.23 -2.97
N ALA A 161 -19.48 9.31 -2.35
CA ALA A 161 -20.29 10.31 -3.04
C ALA A 161 -19.41 11.09 -4.04
N GLY A 162 -20.01 11.56 -5.14
CA GLY A 162 -19.32 12.42 -6.12
C GLY A 162 -18.42 11.70 -7.12
N MET A 163 -18.51 10.38 -7.23
CA MET A 163 -17.78 9.61 -8.25
C MET A 163 -18.35 9.82 -9.66
N ASP A 164 -17.48 10.01 -10.65
CA ASP A 164 -17.87 10.10 -12.06
C ASP A 164 -18.46 8.76 -12.59
N PRO A 165 -19.72 8.75 -13.06
CA PRO A 165 -20.32 7.56 -13.66
C PRO A 165 -19.55 7.00 -14.86
N GLN A 166 -18.86 7.85 -15.63
CA GLN A 166 -18.05 7.39 -16.77
C GLN A 166 -16.81 6.62 -16.28
N CYS A 167 -16.25 7.02 -15.14
CA CYS A 167 -15.17 6.29 -14.51
C CYS A 167 -15.62 4.89 -14.04
N LEU A 168 -16.81 4.80 -13.43
CA LEU A 168 -17.39 3.52 -12.99
C LEU A 168 -17.56 2.55 -14.18
N LYS A 169 -18.06 3.04 -15.32
CA LYS A 169 -18.19 2.25 -16.56
C LYS A 169 -16.85 1.74 -17.11
N ASN A 170 -15.77 2.48 -16.86
CA ASN A 170 -14.42 2.14 -17.31
C ASN A 170 -13.63 1.29 -16.29
N THR A 171 -14.27 0.83 -15.22
CA THR A 171 -13.64 0.03 -14.17
C THR A 171 -14.23 -1.37 -14.17
N VAL A 172 -13.38 -2.37 -14.37
CA VAL A 172 -13.76 -3.78 -14.41
C VAL A 172 -13.31 -4.45 -13.12
N ILE A 173 -14.26 -5.02 -12.38
CA ILE A 173 -14.00 -5.71 -11.12
C ILE A 173 -13.75 -7.19 -11.38
N LEU A 174 -12.60 -7.67 -10.92
CA LEU A 174 -12.14 -9.04 -11.06
C LEU A 174 -12.22 -9.78 -9.70
N PRO A 175 -12.54 -11.08 -9.69
CA PRO A 175 -12.46 -11.90 -8.49
C PRO A 175 -11.01 -12.27 -8.16
N PHE A 176 -10.57 -11.99 -6.94
CA PHE A 176 -9.20 -12.28 -6.51
C PHE A 176 -8.97 -13.78 -6.31
N ASN A 177 -7.82 -14.30 -6.77
CA ASN A 177 -7.48 -15.74 -6.77
C ASN A 177 -8.41 -16.66 -7.59
N ASP A 178 -9.27 -16.12 -8.47
CA ASP A 178 -10.06 -16.91 -9.44
C ASP A 178 -9.54 -16.64 -10.87
N LEU A 179 -8.57 -17.45 -11.30
CA LEU A 179 -7.90 -17.29 -12.59
C LEU A 179 -8.84 -17.50 -13.77
N ASP A 180 -9.73 -18.50 -13.70
CA ASP A 180 -10.59 -18.87 -14.81
C ASP A 180 -11.57 -17.75 -15.15
N THR A 181 -12.20 -17.16 -14.12
CA THR A 181 -13.10 -16.03 -14.30
C THR A 181 -12.33 -14.79 -14.77
N CYS A 182 -11.17 -14.50 -14.18
CA CYS A 182 -10.33 -13.39 -14.61
C CYS A 182 -9.93 -13.51 -16.09
N SER A 183 -9.50 -14.70 -16.52
CA SER A 183 -9.09 -14.97 -17.90
C SER A 183 -10.20 -14.66 -18.91
N LYS A 184 -11.43 -15.11 -18.60
CA LYS A 184 -12.61 -14.83 -19.44
C LYS A 184 -12.92 -13.33 -19.52
N ILE A 185 -12.87 -12.63 -18.38
CA ILE A 185 -13.18 -11.20 -18.32
C ILE A 185 -12.11 -10.38 -19.06
N ILE A 186 -10.82 -10.61 -18.80
CA ILE A 186 -9.71 -9.85 -19.40
C ILE A 186 -9.70 -9.98 -20.92
N LYS A 187 -9.95 -11.19 -21.45
CA LYS A 187 -10.04 -11.45 -22.90
C LYS A 187 -11.22 -10.73 -23.56
N LYS A 188 -12.31 -10.53 -22.82
CA LYS A 188 -13.53 -9.88 -23.34
C LYS A 188 -13.46 -8.35 -23.26
N GLU A 189 -12.92 -7.81 -22.18
CA GLU A 189 -13.07 -6.39 -21.85
C GLU A 189 -12.03 -5.48 -22.52
N GLU A 190 -10.95 -6.02 -23.09
CA GLU A 190 -9.86 -5.25 -23.71
C GLU A 190 -9.30 -4.16 -22.77
N LEU A 191 -8.76 -4.61 -21.63
CA LEU A 191 -8.27 -3.72 -20.59
C LEU A 191 -6.94 -3.05 -21.00
N ALA A 192 -6.74 -1.82 -20.54
CA ALA A 192 -5.45 -1.15 -20.57
C ALA A 192 -4.48 -1.77 -19.57
N CYS A 193 -4.98 -2.08 -18.38
CA CYS A 193 -4.20 -2.70 -17.32
C CYS A 193 -5.07 -3.47 -16.33
N VAL A 194 -4.42 -4.33 -15.53
CA VAL A 194 -4.95 -4.95 -14.32
C VAL A 194 -4.05 -4.58 -13.14
N PHE A 195 -4.63 -3.98 -12.12
CA PHE A 195 -3.97 -3.73 -10.83
C PHE A 195 -4.15 -4.91 -9.88
N PHE A 196 -3.08 -5.28 -9.19
CA PHE A 196 -3.14 -6.25 -8.10
C PHE A 196 -2.22 -5.84 -6.94
N GLU A 197 -2.58 -6.25 -5.73
CA GLU A 197 -1.69 -6.19 -4.56
C GLU A 197 -1.08 -7.60 -4.38
N PRO A 198 0.25 -7.76 -4.24
CA PRO A 198 0.85 -9.08 -3.97
C PRO A 198 0.32 -9.74 -2.69
N VAL A 199 0.00 -8.92 -1.69
CA VAL A 199 -0.79 -9.26 -0.51
C VAL A 199 -1.81 -8.16 -0.35
N GLN A 200 -3.09 -8.50 -0.42
CA GLN A 200 -4.16 -7.53 -0.20
C GLN A 200 -4.00 -6.96 1.22
N GLY A 201 -3.84 -5.63 1.31
CA GLY A 201 -3.33 -4.99 2.53
C GLY A 201 -4.26 -5.06 3.73
N ALA A 202 -5.55 -4.77 3.54
CA ALA A 202 -6.50 -4.61 4.65
C ALA A 202 -6.94 -5.95 5.30
N ALA A 203 -6.90 -7.04 4.53
CA ALA A 203 -7.26 -8.39 4.93
C ALA A 203 -6.02 -9.30 5.09
N CYS A 204 -4.84 -8.86 4.65
CA CYS A 204 -3.60 -9.65 4.64
C CYS A 204 -3.73 -10.99 3.89
N VAL A 205 -4.56 -11.01 2.84
CA VAL A 205 -4.77 -12.20 1.99
C VAL A 205 -3.72 -12.18 0.87
N PRO A 206 -2.79 -13.14 0.80
CA PRO A 206 -1.79 -13.18 -0.25
C PRO A 206 -2.40 -13.62 -1.58
N ALA A 207 -1.84 -13.11 -2.68
CA ALA A 207 -2.12 -13.68 -3.98
C ALA A 207 -1.50 -15.08 -4.09
N GLU A 208 -2.23 -16.01 -4.70
CA GLU A 208 -1.70 -17.35 -4.95
C GLU A 208 -0.68 -17.32 -6.09
N LYS A 209 0.41 -18.09 -5.96
CA LYS A 209 1.50 -18.08 -6.95
C LYS A 209 1.02 -18.49 -8.34
N GLU A 210 0.22 -19.55 -8.41
CA GLU A 210 -0.30 -20.05 -9.68
C GLU A 210 -1.33 -19.08 -10.28
N PHE A 211 -2.15 -18.44 -9.44
CA PHE A 211 -3.06 -17.38 -9.88
C PHE A 211 -2.29 -16.22 -10.53
N ILE A 212 -1.24 -15.69 -9.90
CA ILE A 212 -0.51 -14.52 -10.44
C ILE A 212 0.31 -14.88 -11.68
N LYS A 213 0.89 -16.09 -11.75
CA LYS A 213 1.52 -16.58 -12.97
C LYS A 213 0.52 -16.65 -14.13
N GLY A 214 -0.63 -17.27 -13.92
CA GLY A 214 -1.68 -17.34 -14.94
C GLY A 214 -2.22 -15.96 -15.32
N LEU A 215 -2.36 -15.04 -14.35
CA LEU A 215 -2.78 -13.67 -14.62
C LEU A 215 -1.77 -12.93 -15.51
N ARG A 216 -0.47 -13.11 -15.26
CA ARG A 216 0.61 -12.57 -16.11
C ARG A 216 0.50 -13.11 -17.53
N GLU A 217 0.35 -14.43 -17.70
CA GLU A 217 0.23 -15.06 -19.02
C GLU A 217 -0.99 -14.54 -19.79
N VAL A 218 -2.14 -14.40 -19.13
CA VAL A 218 -3.35 -13.84 -19.77
C VAL A 218 -3.12 -12.39 -20.18
N CYS A 219 -2.48 -11.59 -19.33
CA CYS A 219 -2.16 -10.19 -19.64
C CYS A 219 -1.24 -10.07 -20.86
N ASP A 220 -0.23 -10.96 -20.97
CA ASP A 220 0.67 -11.02 -22.12
C ASP A 220 -0.08 -11.39 -23.41
N GLN A 221 -0.97 -12.38 -23.35
CA GLN A 221 -1.78 -12.82 -24.50
C GLN A 221 -2.71 -11.72 -25.01
N THR A 222 -3.24 -10.86 -24.14
CA THR A 222 -4.22 -9.83 -24.52
C THR A 222 -3.59 -8.45 -24.73
N GLY A 223 -2.29 -8.30 -24.49
CA GLY A 223 -1.62 -6.99 -24.46
C GLY A 223 -2.13 -6.06 -23.35
N THR A 224 -2.70 -6.63 -22.29
CA THR A 224 -3.12 -5.90 -21.09
C THR A 224 -1.91 -5.73 -20.19
N LEU A 225 -1.66 -4.54 -19.66
CA LEU A 225 -0.52 -4.37 -18.74
C LEU A 225 -0.85 -4.89 -17.34
N LEU A 226 0.07 -5.64 -16.73
CA LEU A 226 -0.04 -6.03 -15.32
C LEU A 226 0.67 -5.00 -14.45
N ILE A 227 -0.03 -4.45 -13.46
CA ILE A 227 0.50 -3.43 -12.54
C ILE A 227 0.48 -3.97 -11.12
N ALA A 228 1.67 -4.10 -10.52
CA ALA A 228 1.78 -4.45 -9.11
C ALA A 228 1.67 -3.18 -8.25
N ASP A 229 0.62 -3.09 -7.45
CA ASP A 229 0.55 -2.11 -6.36
C ASP A 229 1.36 -2.64 -5.17
N GLU A 230 2.59 -2.15 -5.09
CA GLU A 230 3.55 -2.48 -4.04
C GLU A 230 3.69 -1.34 -3.03
N VAL A 231 2.67 -0.49 -2.91
CA VAL A 231 2.67 0.63 -1.95
C VAL A 231 2.76 0.10 -0.50
N ILE A 232 2.29 -1.12 -0.21
CA ILE A 232 2.48 -1.78 1.09
C ILE A 232 3.58 -2.84 1.05
N THR A 233 3.59 -3.68 0.01
CA THR A 233 4.43 -4.88 -0.05
C THR A 233 5.87 -4.59 -0.46
N GLY A 234 6.08 -3.49 -1.21
CA GLY A 234 7.38 -3.05 -1.70
C GLY A 234 8.32 -2.75 -0.55
N PHE A 235 9.52 -3.33 -0.60
CA PHE A 235 10.55 -3.23 0.44
C PHE A 235 10.13 -3.74 1.85
N ARG A 236 8.92 -4.28 2.01
CA ARG A 236 8.42 -4.88 3.26
C ARG A 236 8.58 -6.39 3.29
N LEU A 237 8.21 -7.07 2.21
CA LEU A 237 8.22 -8.53 2.17
C LEU A 237 9.61 -9.10 1.85
N ALA A 238 10.34 -8.39 1.00
CA ALA A 238 11.70 -8.67 0.55
C ALA A 238 12.33 -7.38 -0.01
N PRO A 239 13.67 -7.33 -0.25
CA PRO A 239 14.29 -6.18 -0.89
C PRO A 239 13.67 -5.84 -2.25
N GLY A 240 13.36 -6.86 -3.06
CA GLY A 240 12.68 -6.72 -4.35
C GLY A 240 11.15 -6.70 -4.26
N GLY A 241 10.57 -6.56 -3.06
CA GLY A 241 9.13 -6.48 -2.85
C GLY A 241 8.39 -7.83 -2.91
N GLY A 242 7.07 -7.75 -2.95
CA GLY A 242 6.17 -8.90 -3.10
C GLY A 242 6.34 -9.61 -4.44
N GLN A 243 6.72 -8.91 -5.51
CA GLN A 243 7.02 -9.53 -6.80
C GLN A 243 8.23 -10.48 -6.76
N GLU A 244 9.23 -10.23 -5.88
CA GLU A 244 10.34 -11.18 -5.62
C GLU A 244 9.78 -12.48 -5.02
N ILE A 245 8.86 -12.37 -4.06
CA ILE A 245 8.26 -13.52 -3.37
C ILE A 245 7.35 -14.34 -4.31
N LEU A 246 6.61 -13.66 -5.18
CA LEU A 246 5.73 -14.28 -6.17
C LEU A 246 6.48 -14.80 -7.39
N GLY A 247 7.71 -14.31 -7.64
CA GLY A 247 8.53 -14.71 -8.78
C GLY A 247 7.99 -14.18 -10.11
N ILE A 248 7.47 -12.95 -10.13
CA ILE A 248 6.83 -12.35 -11.30
C ILE A 248 7.43 -10.99 -11.63
N LYS A 249 7.32 -10.58 -12.89
CA LYS A 249 7.70 -9.24 -13.36
C LYS A 249 6.46 -8.52 -13.91
N PRO A 250 5.90 -7.54 -13.19
CA PRO A 250 4.83 -6.71 -13.74
C PRO A 250 5.39 -5.75 -14.80
N ASP A 251 4.51 -5.15 -15.59
CA ASP A 251 4.88 -4.13 -16.58
C ASP A 251 5.19 -2.79 -15.89
N LEU A 252 4.43 -2.48 -14.85
CA LEU A 252 4.61 -1.34 -13.97
C LEU A 252 4.49 -1.77 -12.51
N THR A 253 5.22 -1.11 -11.63
CA THR A 253 5.12 -1.23 -10.18
C THR A 253 4.87 0.15 -9.59
N THR A 254 3.94 0.25 -8.64
CA THR A 254 3.74 1.46 -7.85
C THR A 254 4.23 1.28 -6.42
N PHE A 255 4.86 2.31 -5.89
CA PHE A 255 5.47 2.33 -4.58
C PHE A 255 4.93 3.50 -3.77
N GLY A 256 5.12 3.41 -2.46
CA GLY A 256 4.98 4.49 -1.50
C GLY A 256 5.53 4.02 -0.17
N LYS A 257 5.10 4.67 0.93
CA LYS A 257 5.38 4.17 2.28
C LYS A 257 6.89 3.91 2.51
N ALA A 258 7.30 2.64 2.55
CA ALA A 258 8.67 2.20 2.86
C ALA A 258 9.74 2.77 1.91
N ILE A 259 9.40 3.10 0.66
CA ILE A 259 10.35 3.69 -0.30
C ILE A 259 10.95 5.02 0.17
N GLY A 260 10.26 5.75 1.05
CA GLY A 260 10.72 7.02 1.65
C GLY A 260 11.27 6.84 3.06
N GLY A 261 11.68 5.62 3.41
CA GLY A 261 12.09 5.26 4.77
C GLY A 261 10.93 5.10 5.76
N GLY A 262 9.69 5.14 5.28
CA GLY A 262 8.47 4.96 6.07
C GLY A 262 7.98 6.22 6.81
N GLU A 263 8.86 7.18 7.07
CA GLU A 263 8.57 8.39 7.87
C GLU A 263 7.99 9.55 7.06
N PHE A 264 8.15 9.54 5.73
CA PHE A 264 7.81 10.68 4.89
C PHE A 264 6.77 10.39 3.79
N PRO A 265 5.98 11.39 3.36
CA PRO A 265 5.10 11.27 2.21
C PRO A 265 5.89 11.01 0.93
N VAL A 266 5.57 9.90 0.26
CA VAL A 266 6.19 9.53 -1.00
C VAL A 266 5.31 8.57 -1.78
N GLY A 267 5.43 8.62 -3.09
CA GLY A 267 5.05 7.57 -4.01
C GLY A 267 6.08 7.45 -5.11
N ALA A 268 6.01 6.38 -5.91
CA ALA A 268 6.74 6.31 -7.17
C ALA A 268 6.04 5.35 -8.13
N VAL A 269 6.14 5.62 -9.43
CA VAL A 269 5.79 4.66 -10.48
C VAL A 269 7.06 4.30 -11.23
N GLY A 270 7.29 3.01 -11.42
CA GLY A 270 8.42 2.51 -12.21
C GLY A 270 8.04 1.25 -12.97
N GLY A 271 8.88 0.82 -13.90
CA GLY A 271 8.59 -0.38 -14.69
C GLY A 271 9.44 -0.45 -15.95
N ARG A 272 8.92 -1.12 -16.97
CA ARG A 272 9.58 -1.26 -18.27
C ARG A 272 9.86 0.11 -18.91
N ARG A 273 11.03 0.23 -19.52
CA ARG A 273 11.50 1.46 -20.17
C ARG A 273 10.57 1.95 -21.26
N ASP A 274 10.09 1.06 -22.12
CA ASP A 274 9.21 1.41 -23.24
C ASP A 274 7.88 2.04 -22.82
N ILE A 275 7.36 1.68 -21.64
CA ILE A 275 6.18 2.31 -21.05
C ILE A 275 6.56 3.62 -20.35
N MET A 276 7.61 3.60 -19.52
CA MET A 276 8.03 4.75 -18.73
C MET A 276 8.51 5.93 -19.58
N GLU A 277 9.09 5.67 -20.75
CA GLU A 277 9.52 6.70 -21.70
C GLU A 277 8.35 7.52 -22.26
N LEU A 278 7.09 7.10 -22.10
CA LEU A 278 5.94 7.96 -22.38
C LEU A 278 5.88 9.21 -21.48
N MET A 279 6.64 9.27 -20.38
CA MET A 279 6.84 10.48 -19.55
C MET A 279 8.08 11.30 -19.94
N ASP A 280 8.83 10.84 -20.94
CA ASP A 280 10.00 11.54 -21.47
C ASP A 280 9.53 12.66 -22.42
N HIS A 281 9.41 13.85 -21.87
CA HIS A 281 9.02 15.06 -22.59
C HIS A 281 10.02 15.50 -23.67
N ILE A 282 11.26 15.00 -23.66
CA ILE A 282 12.26 15.26 -24.70
C ILE A 282 11.98 14.34 -25.90
N LYS A 283 11.70 13.05 -25.64
CA LYS A 283 11.31 12.07 -26.68
C LYS A 283 9.92 12.33 -27.24
N HIS A 284 9.00 12.83 -26.40
CA HIS A 284 7.62 13.13 -26.76
C HIS A 284 7.31 14.62 -26.59
N PRO A 285 7.81 15.50 -27.48
CA PRO A 285 7.62 16.95 -27.34
C PRO A 285 6.17 17.40 -27.56
N ARG A 286 5.33 16.58 -28.22
CA ARG A 286 3.90 16.85 -28.38
C ARG A 286 3.16 16.49 -27.09
N ARG A 287 2.44 17.46 -26.52
CA ARG A 287 1.68 17.29 -25.26
C ARG A 287 0.68 16.12 -25.29
N SER A 288 0.11 15.80 -26.46
CA SER A 288 -0.83 14.68 -26.64
C SER A 288 -0.16 13.29 -26.60
N GLU A 289 1.17 13.22 -26.68
CA GLU A 289 1.95 11.98 -26.71
C GLU A 289 2.78 11.77 -25.44
N ASN A 290 2.91 12.81 -24.61
CA ASN A 290 3.61 12.74 -23.33
C ASN A 290 2.62 12.62 -22.17
N VAL A 291 2.82 11.60 -21.33
CA VAL A 291 2.13 11.46 -20.05
C VAL A 291 2.68 12.49 -19.07
N ALA A 292 1.90 13.54 -18.83
CA ALA A 292 2.28 14.58 -17.89
C ALA A 292 2.38 14.05 -16.44
N GLN A 293 3.50 14.36 -15.80
CA GLN A 293 3.72 14.20 -14.38
C GLN A 293 4.32 15.49 -13.82
N GLY A 294 3.83 15.89 -12.65
CA GLY A 294 4.36 17.02 -11.89
C GLY A 294 4.03 16.85 -10.42
N GLY A 295 4.65 17.66 -9.58
CA GLY A 295 4.40 17.72 -8.15
C GLY A 295 5.51 18.51 -7.48
N THR A 296 5.16 19.58 -6.77
CA THR A 296 6.14 20.52 -6.19
C THR A 296 7.17 19.81 -5.31
N TYR A 297 6.73 18.85 -4.49
CA TYR A 297 7.61 18.14 -3.55
C TYR A 297 8.13 16.80 -4.07
N SER A 298 7.79 16.41 -5.30
CA SER A 298 8.26 15.17 -5.89
C SER A 298 9.78 15.19 -6.03
N GLY A 299 10.46 14.14 -5.57
CA GLY A 299 11.93 14.07 -5.64
C GLY A 299 12.67 14.94 -4.64
N ASN A 300 12.01 15.50 -3.61
CA ASN A 300 12.68 16.37 -2.65
C ASN A 300 13.82 15.66 -1.89
N PRO A 301 14.98 16.31 -1.66
CA PRO A 301 16.18 15.65 -1.16
C PRO A 301 16.02 15.03 0.24
N LEU A 302 15.17 15.59 1.11
CA LEU A 302 14.89 15.02 2.44
C LEU A 302 14.33 13.61 2.33
N VAL A 303 13.27 13.46 1.53
CA VAL A 303 12.58 12.18 1.36
C VAL A 303 13.43 11.21 0.53
N MET A 304 14.10 11.68 -0.51
CA MET A 304 14.95 10.84 -1.35
C MET A 304 16.13 10.27 -0.55
N ARG A 305 16.77 11.09 0.29
CA ARG A 305 17.86 10.66 1.16
C ARG A 305 17.38 9.68 2.23
N ALA A 306 16.27 9.98 2.91
CA ALA A 306 15.67 9.07 3.89
C ALA A 306 15.33 7.70 3.28
N GLY A 307 14.77 7.70 2.07
CA GLY A 307 14.51 6.48 1.30
C GLY A 307 15.80 5.71 0.97
N TYR A 308 16.83 6.42 0.49
CA TYR A 308 18.10 5.80 0.12
C TYR A 308 18.77 5.09 1.31
N GLU A 309 18.82 5.75 2.47
CA GLU A 309 19.42 5.19 3.69
C GLU A 309 18.61 4.01 4.24
N ALA A 310 17.28 4.06 4.14
CA ALA A 310 16.44 2.92 4.47
C ALA A 310 16.69 1.71 3.53
N MET A 311 16.91 1.95 2.23
CA MET A 311 17.28 0.88 1.29
C MET A 311 18.59 0.20 1.63
N GLN A 312 19.55 0.94 2.21
CA GLN A 312 20.81 0.35 2.68
C GLN A 312 20.59 -0.67 3.80
N GLU A 313 19.54 -0.52 4.61
CA GLU A 313 19.14 -1.52 5.61
C GLU A 313 18.33 -2.65 4.99
N TYR A 314 17.42 -2.34 4.07
CA TYR A 314 16.61 -3.34 3.37
C TYR A 314 17.47 -4.37 2.63
N LYS A 315 18.50 -3.94 1.90
CA LYS A 315 19.37 -4.85 1.14
C LYS A 315 20.15 -5.86 2.00
N LYS A 316 20.33 -5.59 3.30
CA LYS A 316 21.02 -6.50 4.23
C LYS A 316 20.19 -7.75 4.55
N ARG A 317 18.87 -7.72 4.30
CA ARG A 317 17.91 -8.80 4.52
C ARG A 317 17.66 -9.23 5.98
N ASP A 318 18.50 -8.85 6.94
CA ASP A 318 18.33 -9.18 8.35
C ASP A 318 16.98 -8.73 8.93
N VAL A 319 16.50 -7.55 8.51
CA VAL A 319 15.18 -7.05 8.90
C VAL A 319 14.08 -8.05 8.53
N TYR A 320 14.09 -8.60 7.32
CA TYR A 320 13.09 -9.54 6.83
C TYR A 320 13.14 -10.86 7.59
N ASN A 321 14.34 -11.39 7.83
CA ASN A 321 14.52 -12.61 8.62
C ASN A 321 13.86 -12.47 10.01
N ASN A 322 14.08 -11.33 10.66
CA ASN A 322 13.52 -11.05 11.97
C ASN A 322 11.99 -10.86 11.92
N ILE A 323 11.48 -9.93 11.11
CA ILE A 323 10.05 -9.61 11.08
C ILE A 323 9.20 -10.75 10.53
N ASN A 324 9.71 -11.57 9.61
CA ASN A 324 9.00 -12.74 9.09
C ASN A 324 8.98 -13.88 10.11
N LYS A 325 10.04 -14.08 10.91
CA LYS A 325 10.04 -15.01 12.03
C LYS A 325 9.00 -14.61 13.09
N LEU A 326 8.93 -13.31 13.41
CA LEU A 326 7.94 -12.77 14.35
C LEU A 326 6.51 -12.88 13.79
N GLY A 327 6.31 -12.56 12.50
CA GLY A 327 5.02 -12.74 11.83
C GLY A 327 4.55 -14.20 11.84
N LYS A 328 5.46 -15.16 11.59
CA LYS A 328 5.16 -16.59 11.72
C LYS A 328 4.74 -16.95 13.13
N ARG A 329 5.47 -16.50 14.15
CA ARG A 329 5.14 -16.73 15.57
C ARG A 329 3.77 -16.15 15.92
N LEU A 330 3.48 -14.93 15.48
CA LEU A 330 2.19 -14.26 15.71
C LEU A 330 1.05 -15.03 15.06
N LYS A 331 1.22 -15.43 13.79
CA LYS A 331 0.24 -16.22 13.03
C LYS A 331 -0.03 -17.57 13.66
N THR A 332 1.01 -18.30 14.08
CA THR A 332 0.87 -19.60 14.77
C THR A 332 0.19 -19.43 16.13
N GLY A 333 0.63 -18.48 16.94
CA GLY A 333 0.06 -18.25 18.27
C GLY A 333 -1.42 -17.87 18.22
N PHE A 334 -1.83 -17.02 17.27
CA PHE A 334 -3.25 -16.70 17.10
C PHE A 334 -4.08 -17.93 16.67
N LYS A 335 -3.56 -18.79 15.79
CA LYS A 335 -4.25 -20.03 15.42
C LYS A 335 -4.45 -20.95 16.62
N GLU A 336 -3.41 -21.19 17.39
CA GLU A 336 -3.46 -22.04 18.59
C GLU A 336 -4.42 -21.47 19.66
N ILE A 337 -4.43 -20.14 19.84
CA ILE A 337 -5.37 -19.48 20.75
C ILE A 337 -6.80 -19.68 20.27
N MET A 338 -7.08 -19.44 18.99
CA MET A 338 -8.42 -19.58 18.42
C MET A 338 -8.93 -21.02 18.50
N GLU A 339 -8.07 -22.01 18.26
CA GLU A 339 -8.40 -23.43 18.41
C GLU A 339 -8.71 -23.78 19.87
N ARG A 340 -7.89 -23.32 20.83
CA ARG A 340 -8.10 -23.57 22.25
C ARG A 340 -9.35 -22.88 22.81
N SER A 341 -9.67 -21.69 22.30
CA SER A 341 -10.83 -20.90 22.76
C SER A 341 -12.10 -21.14 21.96
N ASP A 342 -12.12 -22.15 21.07
CA ASP A 342 -13.23 -22.48 20.17
C ASP A 342 -13.80 -21.23 19.45
N THR A 343 -12.89 -20.36 19.03
CA THR A 343 -13.22 -19.06 18.44
C THR A 343 -13.21 -19.17 16.93
N GLU A 344 -14.39 -19.06 16.33
CA GLU A 344 -14.52 -19.08 14.87
C GLU A 344 -13.78 -17.92 14.21
N GLY A 345 -12.90 -18.27 13.28
CA GLY A 345 -12.23 -17.31 12.42
C GLY A 345 -11.02 -17.86 11.68
N TYR A 346 -10.25 -16.96 11.08
CA TYR A 346 -9.12 -17.29 10.22
C TYR A 346 -7.97 -16.32 10.44
N VAL A 347 -6.73 -16.84 10.48
CA VAL A 347 -5.53 -16.00 10.57
C VAL A 347 -4.84 -15.94 9.21
N ALA A 348 -5.06 -14.82 8.50
CA ALA A 348 -4.45 -14.52 7.22
C ALA A 348 -3.05 -13.90 7.40
N GLY A 349 -2.23 -13.94 6.35
CA GLY A 349 -0.95 -13.25 6.36
C GLY A 349 0.18 -13.94 5.62
N LEU A 350 1.17 -13.13 5.23
CA LEU A 350 2.43 -13.52 4.61
C LEU A 350 3.55 -12.63 5.16
N GLY A 351 4.68 -13.25 5.53
CA GLY A 351 5.80 -12.52 6.11
C GLY A 351 5.42 -11.79 7.40
N SER A 352 5.71 -10.49 7.46
CA SER A 352 5.38 -9.62 8.60
C SER A 352 3.94 -9.09 8.60
N MET A 353 3.11 -9.45 7.63
CA MET A 353 1.71 -9.02 7.54
C MET A 353 0.83 -10.14 8.08
N VAL A 354 0.08 -9.87 9.15
CA VAL A 354 -0.77 -10.84 9.83
C VAL A 354 -2.07 -10.17 10.24
N LYS A 355 -3.20 -10.83 9.98
CA LYS A 355 -4.52 -10.38 10.44
C LYS A 355 -5.34 -11.55 10.95
N ILE A 356 -6.00 -11.33 12.08
CA ILE A 356 -7.08 -12.20 12.56
C ILE A 356 -8.38 -11.72 11.93
N HIS A 357 -9.13 -12.64 11.35
CA HIS A 357 -10.50 -12.44 10.88
C HIS A 357 -11.43 -13.22 11.80
N PHE A 358 -12.22 -12.51 12.61
CA PHE A 358 -13.25 -13.17 13.41
C PHE A 358 -14.46 -13.41 12.52
N LEU A 359 -15.02 -14.63 12.53
CA LEU A 359 -16.11 -15.00 11.65
C LEU A 359 -17.36 -15.36 12.47
N LYS A 360 -18.54 -15.07 11.89
CA LYS A 360 -19.83 -15.40 12.50
C LYS A 360 -20.11 -16.90 12.51
N GLU A 361 -19.54 -17.62 11.55
CA GLU A 361 -19.72 -19.07 11.38
C GLU A 361 -18.46 -19.70 10.79
N ARG A 362 -18.30 -21.01 11.04
CA ARG A 362 -17.19 -21.79 10.51
C ARG A 362 -17.32 -21.94 9.00
N THR A 363 -16.24 -21.66 8.29
CA THR A 363 -16.18 -21.81 6.83
C THR A 363 -14.92 -22.55 6.42
N LYS A 364 -15.05 -23.44 5.43
CA LYS A 364 -13.89 -24.07 4.77
C LYS A 364 -13.27 -23.14 3.73
N ASN A 365 -14.05 -22.21 3.20
CA ASN A 365 -13.59 -21.21 2.24
C ASN A 365 -13.01 -20.00 3.01
N ASN A 366 -11.81 -19.59 2.61
CA ASN A 366 -11.05 -18.49 3.20
C ASN A 366 -10.66 -17.43 2.16
N ASP A 367 -11.37 -17.40 1.03
CA ASP A 367 -11.24 -16.32 0.06
C ASP A 367 -11.58 -14.95 0.67
N LEU A 368 -11.12 -13.90 0.00
CA LEU A 368 -11.27 -12.53 0.48
C LEU A 368 -12.73 -12.15 0.69
N GLN A 369 -13.63 -12.55 -0.21
CA GLN A 369 -15.06 -12.25 -0.10
C GLN A 369 -15.66 -12.87 1.15
N THR A 370 -15.35 -14.14 1.41
CA THR A 370 -15.86 -14.91 2.54
C THR A 370 -15.38 -14.29 3.84
N LEU A 371 -14.09 -13.93 3.92
CA LEU A 371 -13.53 -13.27 5.11
C LEU A 371 -14.21 -11.92 5.41
N LEU A 372 -14.52 -11.13 4.38
CA LEU A 372 -15.15 -9.82 4.55
C LEU A 372 -16.67 -9.92 4.82
N SER A 373 -17.38 -10.77 4.08
CA SER A 373 -18.84 -10.89 4.17
C SER A 373 -19.32 -11.61 5.43
N LYS A 374 -18.52 -12.55 5.96
CA LYS A 374 -18.82 -13.30 7.19
C LYS A 374 -18.14 -12.74 8.44
N ALA A 375 -17.53 -11.56 8.35
CA ALA A 375 -16.83 -10.92 9.46
C ALA A 375 -17.77 -10.68 10.67
N HIS A 376 -17.30 -11.03 11.86
CA HIS A 376 -17.95 -10.74 13.13
C HIS A 376 -17.44 -9.39 13.67
N LYS A 377 -17.95 -8.31 13.07
CA LYS A 377 -17.50 -6.93 13.33
C LYS A 377 -17.56 -6.53 14.80
N GLU A 378 -18.57 -6.97 15.54
CA GLU A 378 -18.72 -6.66 16.97
C GLU A 378 -17.58 -7.28 17.80
N ARG A 379 -17.11 -8.48 17.42
CA ARG A 379 -15.98 -9.14 18.08
C ARG A 379 -14.67 -8.45 17.72
N GLU A 380 -14.49 -8.03 16.47
CA GLU A 380 -13.34 -7.23 16.04
C GLU A 380 -13.23 -5.91 16.82
N ILE A 381 -14.35 -5.19 16.97
CA ILE A 381 -14.41 -3.94 17.74
C ILE A 381 -14.08 -4.18 19.21
N LYS A 382 -14.65 -5.22 19.83
CA LYS A 382 -14.33 -5.59 21.22
C LYS A 382 -12.86 -5.94 21.40
N TYR A 383 -12.29 -6.72 20.47
CA TYR A 383 -10.88 -7.08 20.47
C TYR A 383 -9.99 -5.83 20.35
N PHE A 384 -10.32 -4.93 19.44
CA PHE A 384 -9.60 -3.67 19.26
C PHE A 384 -9.60 -2.81 20.54
N HIS A 385 -10.76 -2.59 21.16
CA HIS A 385 -10.82 -1.84 22.43
C HIS A 385 -10.12 -2.57 23.58
N HIS A 386 -10.13 -3.90 23.60
CA HIS A 386 -9.37 -4.65 24.60
C HIS A 386 -7.87 -4.40 24.48
N LEU A 387 -7.32 -4.39 23.26
CA LEU A 387 -5.91 -4.09 22.99
C LEU A 387 -5.52 -2.63 23.29
N LEU A 388 -6.47 -1.69 23.28
CA LEU A 388 -6.19 -0.30 23.66
C LEU A 388 -6.15 -0.10 25.18
N SER A 389 -6.90 -0.91 25.91
CA SER A 389 -7.04 -0.79 27.37
C SER A 389 -6.06 -1.66 28.16
N ASN A 390 -5.33 -2.57 27.51
CA ASN A 390 -4.39 -3.54 28.11
C ASN A 390 -3.14 -3.65 27.24
#